data_AF-A0AAU3QZR2-F1
#
_entry.id   AF-A0AAU3QZR2-F1
#
_cell.length_a   1.000
_cell.length_b   1.000
_cell.length_c   1.000
_cell.angle_alpha   90.00
_cell.angle_beta   90.00
_cell.angle_gamma   90.00
#
_symmetry.space_group_name_H-M   'P 1'
#
loop_
_entity.id
_entity.type
_entity.pdbx_description
1 polymer ?
#
loop_
_entity_poly.entity_id
_entity_poly.type
_entity_poly.pdbx_seq_one_letter_code
_entity_poly.pdbx_strand_id
1 'polypeptide(L)'
;MDSLNDTTWVTTRADLVSCIRQLGQEAQAPSRGWENRSLDRYLEALSAWTNDMDSYFINRGEPVPESPDWGLIAVMLRAACFYE
;
A
#
# COMPACT_ATOMS: atom_id res chain seq x y z
N MET A 1 -2.89 13.06 -2.26
CA MET A 1 -2.82 13.01 -0.78
C MET A 1 -3.95 12.20 -0.14
N ASP A 2 -4.87 11.58 -0.92
CA ASP A 2 -5.94 10.72 -0.38
C ASP A 2 -5.81 9.24 -0.84
N SER A 3 -4.72 8.83 -1.51
CA SER A 3 -4.67 7.54 -2.22
C SER A 3 -4.53 6.31 -1.31
N LEU A 4 -4.09 6.48 -0.05
CA LEU A 4 -3.99 5.41 0.95
C LEU A 4 -5.29 5.18 1.72
N ASN A 5 -6.20 6.16 1.75
CA ASN A 5 -7.47 6.01 2.48
C ASN A 5 -8.41 4.97 1.84
N ASP A 6 -8.14 4.60 0.58
CA ASP A 6 -8.84 3.55 -0.16
C ASP A 6 -8.58 2.13 0.39
N THR A 7 -7.77 1.97 1.44
CA THR A 7 -7.52 0.67 2.09
C THR A 7 -8.12 0.57 3.50
N THR A 8 -8.79 1.62 4.00
CA THR A 8 -9.34 1.68 5.37
C THR A 8 -10.42 0.63 5.68
N TRP A 9 -11.03 0.05 4.64
CA TRP A 9 -12.02 -1.02 4.77
C TRP A 9 -11.40 -2.41 4.99
N VAL A 10 -10.07 -2.55 4.86
CA VAL A 10 -9.40 -3.84 4.99
C VAL A 10 -9.18 -4.18 6.46
N THR A 11 -10.02 -5.08 6.99
CA THR A 11 -9.94 -5.53 8.40
C THR A 11 -9.78 -7.04 8.51
N THR A 12 -10.13 -7.79 7.48
CA THR A 12 -10.05 -9.25 7.42
C THR A 12 -9.16 -9.75 6.28
N ARG A 13 -8.78 -11.03 6.35
CA ARG A 13 -8.11 -11.71 5.24
C ARG A 13 -8.91 -11.66 3.94
N ALA A 14 -10.24 -11.77 4.01
CA ALA A 14 -11.10 -11.72 2.83
C ALA A 14 -11.10 -10.32 2.18
N ASP A 15 -11.02 -9.29 3.01
CA ASP A 15 -10.89 -7.91 2.54
C ASP A 15 -9.55 -7.70 1.84
N LEU A 16 -8.46 -8.19 2.43
CA LEU A 16 -7.13 -8.10 1.81
C LEU A 16 -7.09 -8.82 0.46
N VAL A 17 -7.71 -10.00 0.35
CA VAL A 17 -7.83 -10.71 -0.95
C VAL A 17 -8.56 -9.86 -1.98
N SER A 18 -9.62 -9.17 -1.57
CA SER A 18 -10.39 -8.29 -2.46
C SER A 18 -9.57 -7.06 -2.88
N CYS A 19 -8.81 -6.48 -1.94
CA CYS A 19 -7.90 -5.37 -2.19
C CYS A 19 -6.80 -5.74 -3.21
N ILE A 20 -6.13 -6.89 -3.03
CA ILE A 20 -5.10 -7.38 -3.96
C ILE A 20 -5.67 -7.58 -5.36
N ARG A 21 -6.89 -8.12 -5.48
CA ARG A 21 -7.55 -8.30 -6.78
C ARG A 21 -7.85 -6.96 -7.45
N GLN A 22 -8.30 -5.97 -6.68
CA GLN A 22 -8.55 -4.62 -7.18
C GLN A 22 -7.26 -3.98 -7.69
N LEU A 23 -6.15 -4.05 -6.93
CA LEU A 23 -4.85 -3.55 -7.37
C LEU A 23 -4.38 -4.23 -8.67
N GLY A 24 -4.56 -5.55 -8.78
CA GLY A 24 -4.23 -6.28 -10.01
C GLY A 24 -5.07 -5.86 -11.23
N GLN A 25 -6.33 -5.47 -11.04
CA GLN A 25 -7.18 -4.93 -12.10
C GLN A 25 -6.76 -3.51 -12.48
N GLU A 26 -6.48 -2.66 -11.49
CA GLU A 26 -5.98 -1.30 -11.69
C GLU A 26 -4.65 -1.28 -12.44
N ALA A 27 -3.75 -2.23 -12.16
CA ALA A 27 -2.47 -2.35 -12.86
C ALA A 27 -2.60 -2.62 -14.38
N GLN A 28 -3.69 -3.26 -14.82
CA GLN A 28 -3.95 -3.57 -16.24
C GLN A 28 -4.47 -2.36 -17.02
N ALA A 29 -5.13 -1.41 -16.35
CA ALA A 29 -5.64 -0.18 -16.92
C ALA A 29 -5.32 1.00 -15.98
N PRO A 30 -4.02 1.38 -15.85
CA PRO A 30 -3.58 2.27 -14.79
C PRO A 30 -4.31 3.61 -14.89
N SER A 31 -5.06 3.92 -13.83
CA SER A 31 -5.69 5.22 -13.68
C SER A 31 -4.61 6.30 -13.52
N ARG A 32 -5.03 7.56 -13.63
CA ARG A 32 -4.13 8.71 -13.53
C ARG A 32 -3.55 8.78 -12.10
N GLY A 33 -2.34 8.24 -11.92
CA GLY A 33 -1.62 8.26 -10.65
C GLY A 33 -0.71 7.06 -10.41
N TRP A 34 -0.90 5.91 -11.06
CA TRP A 34 0.00 4.77 -10.88
C TRP A 34 1.36 5.03 -11.55
N GLU A 35 2.39 5.23 -10.73
CA GLU A 35 3.74 5.60 -11.18
C GLU A 35 4.62 4.37 -11.43
N ASN A 36 4.51 3.35 -10.58
CA ASN A 36 5.33 2.12 -10.64
C ASN A 36 4.71 1.04 -11.54
N ARG A 37 4.79 1.25 -12.85
CA ARG A 37 4.02 0.49 -13.85
C ARG A 37 4.56 -0.90 -14.21
N SER A 38 5.78 -1.23 -13.80
CA SER A 38 6.37 -2.55 -14.01
C SER A 38 6.56 -3.26 -12.68
N LEU A 39 6.54 -4.59 -12.70
CA LEU A 39 6.64 -5.40 -11.49
C LEU A 39 7.94 -5.13 -10.71
N ASP A 40 9.05 -4.91 -11.41
CA ASP A 40 10.34 -4.57 -10.77
C ASP A 40 10.27 -3.24 -10.02
N ARG A 41 9.70 -2.19 -10.63
CA ARG A 41 9.51 -0.88 -9.99
C ARG A 41 8.56 -0.98 -8.79
N TYR A 42 7.46 -1.72 -8.94
CA TYR A 42 6.49 -1.92 -7.87
C TYR A 42 7.09 -2.65 -6.66
N LEU A 43 7.91 -3.67 -6.89
CA LEU A 43 8.57 -4.41 -5.81
C LEU A 43 9.69 -3.60 -5.14
N GLU A 44 10.43 -2.80 -5.90
CA GLU A 44 11.40 -1.84 -5.35
C GLU A 44 10.70 -0.86 -4.41
N ALA A 45 9.56 -0.31 -4.85
CA ALA A 45 8.78 0.62 -4.05
C ALA A 45 8.13 0.01 -2.81
N LEU A 46 7.59 -1.20 -2.95
CA LEU A 46 7.07 -1.92 -1.79
C LEU A 46 8.18 -2.14 -0.76
N SER A 47 9.39 -2.49 -1.20
CA SER A 47 10.54 -2.68 -0.32
C SER A 47 10.98 -1.38 0.36
N ALA A 48 11.13 -0.29 -0.41
CA ALA A 48 11.55 1.01 0.10
C ALA A 48 10.54 1.57 1.11
N TRP A 49 9.25 1.57 0.77
CA TRP A 49 8.20 2.01 1.69
C TRP A 49 8.13 1.17 2.97
N THR A 50 8.24 -0.16 2.86
CA THR A 50 8.23 -1.05 4.03
C THR A 50 9.41 -0.77 4.97
N ASN A 51 10.58 -0.44 4.40
CA ASN A 51 11.77 -0.12 5.19
C ASN A 51 11.66 1.24 5.91
N ASP A 52 10.91 2.19 5.37
CA ASP A 52 10.73 3.55 5.94
C ASP A 52 9.33 3.79 6.55
N MET A 53 8.53 2.73 6.74
CA MET A 53 7.15 2.89 7.22
C MET A 53 7.06 3.52 8.62
N ASP A 54 8.09 3.38 9.45
CA ASP A 54 8.17 3.99 10.78
C ASP A 54 7.98 5.51 10.69
N SER A 55 8.63 6.15 9.71
CA SER A 55 8.52 7.58 9.44
C SER A 55 7.07 7.98 9.15
N TYR A 56 6.30 7.14 8.47
CA TYR A 56 4.88 7.38 8.18
C TYR A 56 4.03 7.44 9.46
N PHE A 57 4.28 6.59 10.46
CA PHE A 57 3.57 6.63 11.75
C PHE A 57 4.06 7.76 12.65
N ILE A 58 5.38 7.92 12.78
CA ILE A 58 6.00 8.93 13.64
C ILE A 58 5.55 10.34 13.24
N ASN A 59 5.52 10.65 11.93
CA ASN A 59 5.09 11.95 11.43
C ASN A 59 3.60 12.24 11.69
N ARG A 60 2.79 11.21 11.98
CA ARG A 60 1.37 11.32 12.34
C ARG A 60 1.12 11.24 13.85
N GLY A 61 2.17 11.12 14.65
CA GLY A 61 2.06 10.92 16.10
C GLY A 61 1.44 9.59 16.49
N GLU A 62 1.45 8.61 15.57
CA GLU A 62 0.92 7.27 15.77
C GLU A 62 2.05 6.32 16.23
N PRO A 63 1.75 5.30 17.07
CA PRO A 63 2.72 4.27 17.40
C PRO A 63 3.05 3.42 16.16
N VAL A 64 4.34 3.10 15.99
CA VAL A 64 4.79 2.16 14.96
C VAL A 64 4.31 0.74 15.34
N PRO A 65 3.59 0.03 14.45
CA PRO A 65 3.13 -1.33 14.73
C PRO A 65 4.29 -2.34 14.79
N GLU A 66 4.36 -3.16 15.84
CA GLU A 66 5.36 -4.24 15.94
C GLU A 66 5.06 -5.43 15.01
N SER A 67 3.79 -5.63 14.66
CA SER A 67 3.34 -6.67 13.73
C SER A 67 2.29 -6.10 12.78
N PRO A 68 2.36 -6.37 11.48
CA PRO A 68 1.37 -5.88 10.53
C PRO A 68 0.04 -6.61 10.70
N ASP A 69 -1.04 -5.84 10.73
CA ASP A 69 -2.39 -6.36 10.51
C ASP A 69 -2.72 -6.38 9.01
N TRP A 70 -3.91 -6.88 8.66
CA TRP A 70 -4.34 -6.93 7.27
C TRP A 70 -4.48 -5.54 6.64
N GLY A 71 -4.86 -4.53 7.43
CA GLY A 71 -4.99 -3.14 6.99
C GLY A 71 -3.66 -2.53 6.61
N LEU A 72 -2.63 -2.72 7.45
CA LEU A 72 -1.27 -2.27 7.18
C LEU A 72 -0.70 -2.94 5.93
N ILE A 73 -0.93 -4.24 5.74
CA ILE A 73 -0.50 -4.92 4.50
C ILE A 73 -1.17 -4.28 3.28
N ALA A 74 -2.46 -3.91 3.36
CA ALA A 74 -3.13 -3.22 2.27
C ALA A 74 -2.54 -1.82 2.02
N VAL A 75 -2.24 -1.07 3.07
CA VAL A 75 -1.56 0.25 2.97
C VAL A 75 -0.20 0.10 2.28
N MET A 76 0.62 -0.88 2.67
CA MET A 76 1.93 -1.17 2.06
C MET A 76 1.78 -1.42 0.55
N LEU A 77 0.85 -2.31 0.17
CA LEU A 77 0.60 -2.66 -1.24
C LEU A 77 0.11 -1.46 -2.07
N ARG A 78 -0.72 -0.61 -1.48
CA ARG A 78 -1.25 0.60 -2.12
C ARG A 78 -0.18 1.68 -2.24
N ALA A 79 0.64 1.86 -1.20
CA ALA A 79 1.74 2.83 -1.20
C ALA A 79 2.74 2.55 -2.32
N ALA A 80 3.08 1.28 -2.55
CA ALA A 80 3.95 0.85 -3.64
C ALA A 80 3.44 1.20 -5.05
N CYS A 81 2.19 1.63 -5.21
CA CYS A 81 1.66 2.11 -6.49
C CYS A 81 2.10 3.55 -6.82
N PHE A 82 2.44 4.34 -5.80
CA PHE A 82 2.63 5.80 -5.89
C PHE A 82 3.93 6.32 -5.29
N TYR A 83 4.49 5.64 -4.30
CA TYR A 83 5.72 6.02 -3.61
C TYR A 83 6.90 5.18 -4.15
N GLU A 84 8.13 5.64 -3.88
CA GLU A 84 9.37 5.09 -4.44
C GLU A 84 9.81 3.78 -3.84
#